data_AF-A0A1C3WCH5-F1
#
_entry.id   AF-A0A1C3WCH5-F1
#
_cell.length_a   1.000
_cell.length_b   1.000
_cell.length_c   1.000
_cell.angle_alpha   90.00
_cell.angle_beta   90.00
_cell.angle_gamma   90.00
#
_symmetry.space_group_name_H-M   'P 1'
#
loop_
_entity.id
_entity.type
_entity.pdbx_description
1 polymer ?
#
loop_
_entity_poly.entity_id
_entity_poly.type
_entity_poly.pdbx_seq_one_letter_code
_entity_poly.pdbx_strand_id
1 'polypeptide(L)' 'MEDDVLELETAPEIEILPPEHDDADRDGAYSCLCCGRTQAFLDDDGCGICEECLAS' A
#
# COMPACT_ATOMS: atom_id res chain seq x y z
N MET A 1 -30.43 -2.43 -23.59
CA MET A 1 -29.67 -2.43 -22.32
C MET A 1 -29.08 -3.81 -22.04
N GLU A 2 -28.83 -4.61 -23.09
CA GLU A 2 -28.16 -5.91 -23.02
C GLU A 2 -26.86 -5.91 -23.86
N ASP A 3 -26.75 -5.00 -24.84
CA ASP A 3 -25.56 -4.83 -25.68
C ASP A 3 -24.30 -4.29 -24.95
N ASP A 4 -24.45 -3.47 -23.90
CA ASP A 4 -23.31 -2.86 -23.19
C ASP A 4 -22.50 -3.86 -22.32
N VAL A 5 -23.08 -5.03 -22.01
CA VAL A 5 -22.44 -6.03 -21.11
C VAL A 5 -21.46 -6.91 -21.88
N LEU A 6 -21.78 -7.22 -23.14
CA LEU A 6 -20.99 -8.10 -24.00
C LEU A 6 -19.63 -7.50 -24.38
N GLU A 7 -19.52 -6.17 -24.40
CA GLU A 7 -18.29 -5.47 -24.79
C GLU A 7 -17.18 -5.60 -23.72
N LEU A 8 -17.55 -5.71 -22.43
CA LEU A 8 -16.57 -5.99 -21.36
C LEU A 8 -16.12 -7.44 -21.30
N GLU A 9 -16.95 -8.39 -21.75
CA GLU A 9 -16.62 -9.82 -21.75
C GLU A 9 -15.64 -10.21 -22.88
N THR A 10 -15.45 -9.32 -23.87
CA THR A 10 -14.53 -9.53 -25.01
C THR A 10 -13.22 -8.73 -24.90
N ALA A 11 -13.03 -7.99 -23.81
CA ALA A 11 -11.79 -7.27 -23.58
C ALA A 11 -10.61 -8.27 -23.44
N PRO A 12 -9.44 -7.99 -24.04
CA PRO A 12 -8.26 -8.82 -23.85
C PRO A 12 -7.88 -8.86 -22.37
N GLU A 13 -7.50 -10.03 -21.86
CA GLU A 13 -7.05 -10.20 -20.47
C GLU A 13 -5.82 -9.31 -20.22
N ILE A 14 -5.95 -8.31 -19.35
CA ILE A 14 -4.85 -7.43 -18.95
C ILE A 14 -4.14 -8.07 -17.76
N GLU A 15 -2.87 -8.40 -17.93
CA GLU A 15 -2.02 -8.83 -16.81
C GLU A 15 -1.52 -7.61 -16.04
N ILE A 16 -1.79 -7.55 -14.74
CA ILE A 16 -1.25 -6.53 -13.84
C ILE A 16 0.10 -7.06 -13.31
N LEU A 17 1.20 -6.49 -13.81
CA LEU A 17 2.53 -6.80 -13.29
C LEU A 17 2.76 -6.03 -11.97
N PRO A 18 3.25 -6.68 -10.90
CA PRO A 18 3.67 -5.97 -9.70
C PRO A 18 4.86 -5.04 -10.04
N PRO A 19 5.00 -3.91 -9.33
CA PRO A 19 6.19 -3.07 -9.47
C PRO A 19 7.46 -3.87 -9.10
N GLU A 20 8.60 -3.47 -9.66
CA GLU A 20 9.89 -4.01 -9.23
C GLU A 20 10.07 -3.74 -7.73
N HIS A 21 10.21 -4.80 -6.93
CA HIS A 21 10.46 -4.67 -5.50
C HIS A 21 11.93 -4.32 -5.28
N ASP A 22 12.24 -3.03 -5.15
CA ASP A 22 13.50 -2.63 -4.54
C ASP A 22 13.43 -2.97 -3.04
N ASP A 23 14.11 -4.03 -2.60
CA ASP A 23 14.27 -4.36 -1.18
C ASP A 23 14.97 -3.23 -0.37
N ALA A 24 15.41 -2.16 -1.05
CA ALA A 24 16.00 -0.96 -0.44
C ALA A 24 15.01 -0.16 0.42
N ASP A 25 13.70 -0.26 0.18
CA ASP A 25 12.71 0.46 0.99
C ASP A 25 12.42 -0.23 2.34
N ARG A 26 12.85 -1.48 2.53
CA ARG A 26 12.65 -2.24 3.78
C ARG A 26 13.57 -1.82 4.93
N ASP A 27 14.65 -1.10 4.63
CA ASP A 27 15.62 -0.62 5.64
C ASP A 27 15.39 0.86 6.00
N GLY A 28 14.29 1.44 5.51
CA GLY A 28 13.88 2.80 5.82
C GLY A 28 13.43 2.89 7.27
N ALA A 29 14.26 3.48 8.12
CA ALA A 29 13.84 3.86 9.46
C ALA A 29 12.67 4.85 9.34
N TYR A 30 11.44 4.38 9.51
CA TYR A 30 10.26 5.18 9.32
C TYR A 30 10.01 6.10 10.52
N SER A 31 9.60 7.34 10.27
CA SER A 31 9.20 8.28 11.30
C SER A 31 7.69 8.36 11.44
N CYS A 32 7.19 8.36 12.67
CA CYS A 32 5.78 8.54 12.95
C CYS A 32 5.31 9.92 12.49
N LEU A 33 4.28 9.98 11.64
CA LEU A 33 3.72 11.23 11.12
C LEU A 33 3.07 12.10 12.21
N CYS A 34 2.71 11.52 13.35
CA CYS A 34 2.11 12.25 14.47
C CYS A 34 3.15 12.92 15.38
N CYS A 35 4.20 12.17 15.77
CA CYS A 35 5.16 12.64 16.79
C CYS A 35 6.61 12.76 16.29
N GLY A 36 6.88 12.38 15.05
CA GLY A 36 8.19 12.45 14.40
C GLY A 36 9.21 11.42 14.89
N ARG A 37 8.83 10.50 15.79
CA ARG A 37 9.76 9.48 16.32
C ARG A 37 10.08 8.44 15.25
N THR A 38 11.37 8.22 15.01
CA THR A 38 11.84 7.12 14.16
C THR A 38 11.71 5.81 14.92
N GLN A 39 10.98 4.85 14.34
CA GLN A 39 10.84 3.51 14.90
C GLN A 39 11.10 2.49 13.79
N ALA A 40 11.81 1.41 14.15
CA ALA A 40 12.09 0.30 13.23
C ALA A 40 10.83 -0.50 12.84
N PHE A 41 9.71 -0.24 13.52
CA PHE A 41 8.45 -0.92 13.32
C PHE A 41 7.37 0.16 13.24
N LEU A 42 6.86 0.41 12.03
CA LEU A 42 5.55 1.01 11.85
C LEU A 42 4.48 -0.08 11.96
N ASP A 43 3.27 0.34 12.26
CA ASP A 43 2.05 -0.47 12.23
C ASP A 43 1.91 -1.30 10.92
N ASP A 44 1.29 -2.48 11.02
CA ASP A 44 1.11 -3.46 9.93
C ASP A 44 0.21 -2.91 8.80
N ASP A 45 -0.63 -1.91 9.08
CA ASP A 45 -1.45 -1.21 8.07
C ASP A 45 -0.64 -0.19 7.25
N GLY A 46 0.64 0.03 7.57
CA GLY A 46 1.54 0.90 6.79
C GLY A 46 1.17 2.39 6.83
N CYS A 47 0.34 2.82 7.79
CA CYS A 47 -0.18 4.18 7.89
C CYS A 47 0.90 5.22 8.28
N GLY A 48 2.05 4.79 8.78
CA GLY A 48 3.10 5.71 9.22
C GLY A 48 2.86 6.33 10.60
N ILE A 49 2.02 5.72 11.43
CA ILE A 49 1.74 6.17 12.81
C ILE A 49 2.19 5.06 13.77
N CYS A 50 2.79 5.44 14.91
CA CYS A 50 3.21 4.47 15.91
C CYS A 50 2.06 4.03 16.82
N GLU A 51 2.18 2.81 17.36
CA GLU A 51 1.23 2.21 18.31
C GLU A 51 0.87 3.13 19.49
N GLU A 52 1.85 3.85 20.04
CA GLU A 52 1.62 4.75 21.17
C GLU A 52 0.66 5.91 20.81
N CYS A 53 0.76 6.43 19.58
CA CYS A 53 -0.11 7.49 19.10
C CYS A 53 -1.48 6.96 18.66
N LEU A 54 -1.54 5.71 18.19
CA LEU A 54 -2.79 5.04 17.84
C LEU A 54 -3.61 4.65 19.08
N ALA A 55 -2.94 4.28 20.16
CA ALA A 55 -3.56 3.88 21.42
C ALA A 55 -4.03 5.06 22.30
N SER A 56 -3.91 6.31 21.82
CA SER A 56 -4.30 7.53 22.54
C SER A 56 -5.74 7.97 22.30
#